data_AF-A0A523W2E1-F1
#
_entry.id   AF-A0A523W2E1-F1
#
_cell.length_a   1.000
_cell.length_b   1.000
_cell.length_c   1.000
_cell.angle_alpha   90.00
_cell.angle_beta   90.00
_cell.angle_gamma   90.00
#
_symmetry.space_group_name_H-M   'P 1'
#
loop_
_entity.id
_entity.type
_entity.pdbx_description
1 polymer ?
#
loop_
_entity_poly.entity_id
_entity_poly.type
_entity_poly.pdbx_seq_one_letter_code
_entity_poly.pdbx_strand_id
1 'polypeptide(L)'
;MSLDIIEMHLKILFDLDNLLNDMNEPAYKEIGFKIKDEEHQSLIKARSELLNKLPADIADVYERLKERYRQAIAPVENDFCFGCFQKLPTQLLTKSKEITTCPNCGRILYWRKK
;
A
#
# COMPACT_ATOMS: atom_id res chain seq x y z
N MET A 1 -1.02 13.50 14.03
CA MET A 1 0.05 12.75 13.33
C MET A 1 0.43 13.55 12.10
N SER A 2 1.72 13.72 11.78
CA SER A 2 2.11 14.43 10.56
C SER A 2 1.86 13.56 9.32
N LEU A 3 1.61 14.20 8.17
CA LEU A 3 1.35 13.51 6.90
C LEU A 3 2.49 12.55 6.50
N ASP A 4 3.74 12.96 6.74
CA ASP A 4 4.93 12.14 6.45
C ASP A 4 4.92 10.81 7.21
N ILE A 5 4.44 10.81 8.46
CA ILE A 5 4.34 9.60 9.28
C ILE A 5 3.25 8.68 8.71
N ILE A 6 2.13 9.24 8.26
CA ILE A 6 1.03 8.46 7.67
C ILE A 6 1.49 7.82 6.35
N GLU A 7 2.16 8.58 5.48
CA GLU A 7 2.74 8.04 4.24
C GLU A 7 3.75 6.92 4.52
N MET A 8 4.59 7.10 5.55
CA MET A 8 5.57 6.09 5.95
C MET A 8 4.86 4.82 6.44
N HIS A 9 3.87 4.93 7.32
CA HIS A 9 3.09 3.79 7.79
C HIS A 9 2.35 3.08 6.64
N LEU A 10 1.76 3.83 5.69
CA LEU A 10 1.12 3.27 4.50
C LEU A 10 2.10 2.46 3.64
N LYS A 11 3.30 2.98 3.39
CA LYS A 11 4.33 2.29 2.60
C LYS A 11 4.80 1.01 3.28
N ILE A 12 5.07 1.07 4.59
CA ILE A 12 5.49 -0.11 5.36
C ILE A 12 4.38 -1.16 5.40
N LEU A 13 3.12 -0.76 5.65
CA LEU A 13 1.98 -1.66 5.62
C LEU A 13 1.84 -2.33 4.26
N PHE A 14 2.00 -1.56 3.19
CA PHE A 14 1.94 -2.06 1.82
C PHE A 14 3.02 -3.09 1.51
N ASP A 15 4.27 -2.81 1.89
CA ASP A 15 5.39 -3.72 1.67
C ASP A 15 5.20 -5.02 2.48
N LEU A 16 4.74 -4.92 3.72
CA LEU A 16 4.42 -6.06 4.57
C LEU A 16 3.31 -6.93 3.98
N ASP A 17 2.25 -6.32 3.44
CA ASP A 17 1.16 -7.03 2.78
C ASP A 17 1.60 -7.74 1.49
N ASN A 18 2.51 -7.13 0.72
CA ASN A 18 3.06 -7.80 -0.45
C ASN A 18 3.92 -8.99 -0.05
N LEU A 19 4.75 -8.83 0.98
CA LEU A 19 5.56 -9.93 1.53
C LEU A 19 4.67 -11.08 2.01
N LEU A 20 3.61 -10.79 2.79
CA LEU A 20 2.67 -11.80 3.26
C LEU A 20 1.94 -12.51 2.12
N ASN A 21 1.57 -11.78 1.05
CA ASN A 21 0.97 -12.38 -0.14
C ASN A 21 1.95 -13.31 -0.86
N ASP A 22 3.19 -12.88 -1.04
CA ASP A 22 4.22 -13.67 -1.71
C ASP A 22 4.51 -14.96 -0.91
N MET A 23 4.62 -14.86 0.41
CA MET A 23 4.81 -16.02 1.29
C MET A 23 3.64 -17.02 1.26
N ASN A 24 2.42 -16.51 1.10
CA ASN A 24 1.24 -17.37 1.06
C ASN A 24 1.01 -18.03 -0.29
N GLU A 25 1.70 -17.56 -1.32
CA GLU A 25 1.49 -18.04 -2.68
C GLU A 25 2.01 -19.49 -2.86
N PRO A 26 1.20 -20.40 -3.42
CA PRO A 26 1.54 -21.84 -3.47
C PRO A 26 2.88 -22.14 -4.14
N ALA A 27 3.23 -21.38 -5.17
CA ALA A 27 4.49 -21.52 -5.90
C ALA A 27 5.72 -21.39 -4.98
N TYR A 28 5.71 -20.48 -4.00
CA TYR A 28 6.83 -20.31 -3.06
C TYR A 28 6.90 -21.44 -2.02
N LYS A 29 5.74 -22.00 -1.63
CA LYS A 29 5.66 -23.14 -0.71
C LYS A 29 6.21 -24.42 -1.35
N GLU A 30 5.96 -24.62 -2.65
CA GLU A 30 6.41 -25.80 -3.39
C GLU A 30 7.93 -25.82 -3.60
N ILE A 31 8.57 -24.66 -3.80
CA ILE A 31 10.03 -24.55 -3.96
C ILE A 31 10.81 -24.60 -2.63
N GLY A 32 10.13 -24.88 -1.52
CA GLY A 32 10.77 -25.10 -0.21
C GLY A 32 10.98 -23.86 0.65
N PHE A 33 10.39 -22.71 0.27
CA PHE A 33 10.37 -21.51 1.11
C PHE A 33 9.31 -21.67 2.23
N LYS A 34 9.64 -22.49 3.23
CA LYS A 34 8.78 -22.73 4.40
C LYS A 34 9.14 -21.74 5.50
N ILE A 35 8.15 -20.96 5.94
CA ILE A 35 8.28 -20.05 7.07
C ILE A 35 7.64 -20.70 8.29
N LYS A 36 8.25 -20.51 9.45
CA LYS A 36 7.71 -21.04 10.71
C LYS A 36 6.40 -20.34 11.03
N ASP A 37 5.43 -21.09 11.56
CA ASP A 37 4.12 -20.55 11.90
C ASP A 37 4.22 -19.36 12.87
N GLU A 38 5.16 -19.41 13.82
CA GLU A 38 5.42 -18.33 14.78
C GLU A 38 5.85 -17.02 14.09
N GLU A 39 6.75 -17.10 13.11
CA GLU A 39 7.21 -15.94 12.34
C GLU A 39 6.06 -15.36 11.51
N HIS A 40 5.25 -16.21 10.88
CA HIS A 40 4.07 -15.76 10.14
C HIS A 40 3.06 -15.04 11.04
N GLN A 41 2.77 -15.58 12.23
CA GLN A 41 1.88 -14.91 13.20
C GLN A 41 2.44 -13.57 13.68
N SER A 42 3.76 -13.47 13.85
CA SER A 42 4.40 -12.20 14.23
C SER A 42 4.21 -11.11 13.16
N LEU A 43 4.27 -11.48 11.88
CA LEU A 43 4.07 -10.56 10.75
C LEU A 43 2.60 -10.12 10.65
N ILE A 44 1.65 -11.02 10.86
CA ILE A 44 0.21 -10.68 10.91
C ILE A 44 -0.06 -9.70 12.05
N LYS A 45 0.56 -9.91 13.22
CA LYS A 45 0.42 -8.99 14.35
C LYS A 45 1.00 -7.61 14.01
N ALA A 46 2.20 -7.56 13.43
CA ALA A 46 2.83 -6.30 12.99
C ALA A 46 1.97 -5.55 11.96
N ARG A 47 1.32 -6.28 11.04
CA ARG A 47 0.36 -5.71 10.08
C ARG A 47 -0.81 -5.04 10.79
N SER A 48 -1.44 -5.73 11.75
CA SER A 48 -2.55 -5.20 12.52
C SER A 48 -2.15 -3.94 13.32
N GLU A 49 -0.98 -3.96 13.95
CA GLU A 49 -0.44 -2.80 14.67
C GLU A 49 -0.18 -1.61 13.75
N LEU A 50 0.33 -1.83 12.53
CA LEU A 50 0.53 -0.77 11.54
C LEU A 50 -0.79 -0.20 11.03
N LEU A 51 -1.79 -1.04 10.78
CA LEU A 51 -3.12 -0.61 10.36
C LEU A 51 -3.77 0.29 11.43
N ASN A 52 -3.65 -0.09 12.71
CA ASN A 52 -4.17 0.70 13.84
C ASN A 52 -3.44 2.04 14.06
N LYS A 53 -2.24 2.21 13.47
CA LYS A 53 -1.51 3.49 13.49
C LYS A 53 -1.95 4.44 12.37
N LEU A 54 -2.80 4.00 11.45
CA LEU A 54 -3.37 4.86 10.42
C LEU A 54 -4.67 5.50 10.90
N PRO A 55 -5.02 6.70 10.38
CA PRO A 55 -6.38 7.22 10.50
C PRO A 55 -7.39 6.22 9.94
N ALA A 56 -8.55 6.08 10.59
CA ALA A 56 -9.55 5.06 10.25
C ALA A 56 -10.05 5.16 8.80
N ASP A 57 -10.29 6.38 8.32
CA ASP A 57 -10.69 6.65 6.93
C ASP A 57 -9.66 6.17 5.91
N ILE A 58 -8.37 6.33 6.21
CA ILE A 58 -7.27 5.88 5.35
C ILE A 58 -7.11 4.35 5.43
N ALA A 59 -7.21 3.77 6.61
CA ALA A 59 -7.15 2.33 6.82
C ALA A 59 -8.28 1.61 6.06
N ASP A 60 -9.51 2.11 6.14
CA ASP A 60 -10.68 1.56 5.43
C ASP A 60 -10.50 1.62 3.90
N VAL A 61 -9.98 2.73 3.38
CA VAL A 61 -9.66 2.85 1.94
C VAL A 61 -8.60 1.86 1.54
N TYR A 62 -7.54 1.71 2.35
CA TYR A 62 -6.44 0.79 2.07
C TYR A 62 -6.89 -0.67 2.04
N GLU A 63 -7.62 -1.13 3.06
CA GLU A 63 -8.12 -2.52 3.13
C GLU A 63 -9.01 -2.86 1.92
N ARG A 64 -9.98 -1.98 1.61
CA ARG A 64 -10.84 -2.14 0.43
C ARG A 64 -10.03 -2.23 -0.87
N LEU A 65 -8.95 -1.47 -1.00
CA LEU A 65 -8.09 -1.53 -2.18
C LEU A 65 -7.25 -2.80 -2.23
N LYS A 66 -6.82 -3.33 -1.06
CA LYS A 66 -6.01 -4.54 -0.97
C LYS A 66 -6.79 -5.79 -1.36
N GLU A 67 -8.10 -5.83 -1.08
CA GLU A 67 -8.99 -6.89 -1.57
C GLU A 67 -9.08 -6.91 -3.10
N ARG A 68 -9.05 -5.73 -3.74
CA ARG A 68 -9.20 -5.59 -5.19
C ARG A 68 -7.88 -5.69 -5.96
N TYR A 69 -6.78 -5.22 -5.37
CA TYR A 69 -5.51 -5.07 -6.04
C TYR A 69 -4.38 -5.60 -5.18
N ARG A 70 -3.46 -6.34 -5.81
CA ARG A 70 -2.17 -6.68 -5.17
C ARG A 70 -1.43 -5.42 -4.75
N GLN A 71 -1.46 -4.39 -5.59
CA GLN A 71 -0.88 -3.07 -5.35
C GLN A 71 -1.96 -2.06 -4.94
N ALA A 72 -2.14 -1.80 -3.64
CA ALA A 72 -3.16 -0.87 -3.13
C ALA A 72 -2.74 0.61 -3.25
N ILE A 73 -1.44 0.87 -3.18
CA ILE A 73 -0.85 2.20 -3.36
C ILE A 73 -0.11 2.28 -4.70
N ALA A 74 0.03 3.47 -5.26
CA ALA A 74 0.74 3.71 -6.51
C ALA A 74 1.57 4.99 -6.47
N PRO A 75 2.83 4.96 -6.97
CA PRO A 75 3.61 6.18 -7.14
C PRO A 75 3.00 7.07 -8.24
N VAL A 76 3.21 8.37 -8.08
CA VAL A 76 3.00 9.36 -9.14
C VAL A 76 4.35 9.76 -9.71
N GLU A 77 4.51 9.57 -11.01
CA GLU A 77 5.73 9.89 -11.75
C GLU A 77 5.35 10.52 -13.09
N ASN A 78 5.98 11.64 -13.45
CA ASN A 78 5.69 12.40 -14.68
C ASN A 78 4.19 12.66 -14.92
N ASP A 79 3.44 12.92 -13.85
CA ASP A 79 1.97 13.13 -13.84
C ASP A 79 1.13 11.88 -14.12
N PHE A 80 1.71 10.68 -14.12
CA PHE A 80 0.98 9.42 -14.29
C PHE A 80 0.82 8.67 -12.98
N CYS A 81 -0.31 7.98 -12.82
CA CYS A 81 -0.49 6.96 -11.80
C CYS A 81 0.19 5.67 -12.26
N PHE A 82 1.26 5.24 -11.59
CA PHE A 82 2.02 4.05 -12.00
C PHE A 82 1.35 2.72 -11.62
N GLY A 83 0.14 2.75 -11.04
CA GLY A 83 -0.68 1.55 -10.86
C GLY A 83 -1.61 1.25 -12.04
N CYS A 84 -2.02 2.25 -12.82
CA CYS A 84 -2.92 2.07 -13.98
C CYS A 84 -2.43 2.76 -15.26
N PHE A 85 -1.28 3.43 -15.19
CA PHE A 85 -0.61 4.14 -16.28
C PHE A 85 -1.45 5.24 -16.94
N GLN A 86 -2.48 5.74 -16.26
CA GLN A 86 -3.26 6.89 -16.72
C GLN A 86 -2.67 8.20 -16.21
N LYS A 87 -2.73 9.22 -17.07
CA LYS A 87 -2.34 10.59 -16.72
C LYS A 87 -3.34 11.16 -15.71
N LEU A 88 -2.82 11.79 -14.66
CA LEU A 88 -3.62 12.41 -13.61
C LEU A 88 -4.06 13.81 -14.03
N PRO A 89 -5.26 14.27 -13.60
CA PRO A 89 -5.70 15.64 -13.84
C PRO A 89 -4.75 16.66 -13.19
N THR A 90 -4.51 17.79 -13.85
CA THR A 90 -3.59 18.84 -13.36
C THR A 90 -3.94 19.34 -11.95
N GLN A 91 -5.23 19.45 -11.64
CA GLN A 91 -5.72 19.84 -10.31
C GLN A 91 -5.29 18.86 -9.19
N LEU A 92 -5.07 17.59 -9.53
CA LEU A 92 -4.63 16.59 -8.57
C LEU A 92 -3.12 16.71 -8.29
N LEU A 93 -2.34 17.11 -9.30
CA LEU A 93 -0.89 17.32 -9.16
C LEU A 93 -0.55 18.45 -8.19
N THR A 94 -1.43 19.47 -8.08
CA THR A 94 -1.26 20.56 -7.10
C THR A 94 -1.54 20.11 -5.66
N LYS A 95 -2.15 18.93 -5.46
CA LYS A 95 -2.47 18.32 -4.15
C LYS A 95 -1.47 17.25 -3.73
N SER A 96 -0.26 17.26 -4.27
CA SER A 96 0.80 16.27 -3.97
C SER A 96 1.22 16.17 -2.50
N LYS A 97 0.78 17.12 -1.66
CA LYS A 97 0.99 17.15 -0.20
C LYS A 97 -0.24 16.65 0.57
N GLU A 98 -1.13 15.89 -0.06
CA GLU A 98 -2.30 15.30 0.57
C GLU A 98 -2.38 13.82 0.19
N ILE A 99 -2.89 12.99 1.10
CA ILE A 99 -3.24 11.61 0.74
C ILE A 99 -4.48 11.65 -0.13
N THR A 100 -4.33 11.22 -1.38
CA THR A 100 -5.43 11.21 -2.35
C THR A 100 -5.43 9.90 -3.11
N THR A 101 -6.47 9.67 -3.92
CA THR A 101 -6.63 8.46 -4.71
C THR A 101 -6.67 8.77 -6.20
N CYS A 102 -6.24 7.82 -7.02
CA CYS A 102 -6.32 7.94 -8.47
C CYS A 102 -7.80 7.96 -8.88
N PRO A 103 -8.28 8.97 -9.64
CA PRO A 103 -9.67 9.04 -10.07
C PRO A 103 -10.04 7.92 -11.07
N ASN A 104 -9.04 7.31 -11.71
CA ASN A 104 -9.26 6.23 -12.68
C ASN A 104 -9.33 4.84 -12.02
N CYS A 105 -8.37 4.49 -11.16
CA CYS A 105 -8.30 3.14 -10.57
C CYS A 105 -8.58 3.06 -9.06
N GLY A 106 -8.67 4.21 -8.38
CA GLY A 106 -8.96 4.31 -6.95
C GLY A 106 -7.77 4.08 -6.01
N ARG A 107 -6.59 3.67 -6.51
CA ARG A 107 -5.40 3.44 -5.67
C ARG A 107 -4.95 4.69 -4.94
N ILE A 108 -4.46 4.55 -3.72
CA ILE A 108 -3.87 5.65 -2.96
C ILE A 108 -2.59 6.09 -3.68
N LEU A 109 -2.45 7.40 -3.89
CA LEU A 109 -1.33 7.99 -4.59
C LEU A 109 -0.30 8.50 -3.59
N TYR A 110 0.98 8.33 -3.92
CA TYR A 110 2.08 9.00 -3.23
C TYR A 110 3.07 9.60 -4.23
N TRP A 111 3.63 10.76 -3.88
CA TRP A 111 4.65 11.41 -4.68
C TRP A 111 6.02 11.06 -4.11
N ARG A 112 6.94 10.63 -4.99
CA ARG A 112 8.33 10.44 -4.60
C ARG A 112 8.95 11.81 -4.41
N LYS A 113 9.38 12.10 -3.19
CA LYS A 113 10.26 13.24 -2.93
C LYS A 113 11.60 12.94 -3.61
N LYS A 114 12.01 13.81 -4.54
CA LYS A 114 13.36 13.80 -5.10
C LYS A 114 14.36 14.29 -4.06
#